data_AF-A0A8B8KCQ4-F1
#
_entry.id   AF-A0A8B8KCQ4-F1
#
_cell.length_a   1.000
_cell.length_b   1.000
_cell.length_c   1.000
_cell.angle_alpha   90.00
_cell.angle_beta   90.00
_cell.angle_gamma   90.00
#
_symmetry.space_group_name_H-M   'P 1'
#
loop_
_entity.id
_entity.type
_entity.pdbx_description
1 polymer ?
#
loop_
_entity_poly.entity_id
_entity_poly.type
_entity_poly.pdbx_seq_one_letter_code
_entity_poly.pdbx_strand_id
1 'polypeptide(L)'
;MSTPIEGSEVDGHQFSVFRVCVLEGRWDYAFPAYKNNSVFHKIKINESRGTALHMAVNDGKAELVNRLVNVIIEHEGREGLKSDSALKSTNERGDTPLHLAASRGFIGMCKCIIGEHGERKDLIKALNNRGETPLFRAVLTCQTQTFVYLHHVSKDIDVPLRNSDGDTILHRAIWREFLGKHIFFITNASYFYMLIIQICT
;
A
#
# COMPACT_ATOMS: atom_id res chain seq x y z
N MET A 1 -29.08 -12.49 39.62
CA MET A 1 -28.90 -13.04 38.26
C MET A 1 -29.26 -11.92 37.31
N SER A 2 -28.26 -11.26 36.76
CA SER A 2 -28.45 -10.16 35.81
C SER A 2 -27.71 -10.56 34.54
N THR A 3 -28.44 -10.53 33.44
CA THR A 3 -28.11 -11.05 32.11
C THR A 3 -26.78 -10.50 31.58
N PRO A 4 -25.92 -11.35 30.99
CA PRO A 4 -24.86 -10.89 30.11
C PRO A 4 -25.33 -10.92 28.64
N ILE A 5 -24.57 -10.23 27.78
CA ILE A 5 -24.50 -10.37 26.31
C ILE A 5 -25.68 -9.83 25.47
N GLU A 6 -25.62 -8.54 25.07
CA GLU A 6 -26.32 -8.05 23.86
C GLU A 6 -25.46 -7.13 22.96
N GLY A 7 -24.20 -6.86 23.34
CA GLY A 7 -23.30 -5.96 22.59
C GLY A 7 -22.24 -6.64 21.71
N SER A 8 -22.01 -7.96 21.83
CA SER A 8 -20.87 -8.62 21.16
C SER A 8 -21.22 -9.37 19.88
N GLU A 9 -22.48 -9.82 19.73
CA GLU A 9 -22.90 -10.59 18.54
C GLU A 9 -23.25 -9.68 17.35
N VAL A 10 -23.80 -8.50 17.61
CA VAL A 10 -24.19 -7.52 16.57
C VAL A 10 -22.96 -6.98 15.84
N ASP A 11 -21.91 -6.64 16.58
CA ASP A 11 -20.63 -6.19 16.01
C ASP A 11 -19.96 -7.31 15.20
N GLY A 12 -19.98 -8.55 15.72
CA GLY A 12 -19.45 -9.72 15.02
C GLY A 12 -20.17 -10.00 13.69
N HIS A 13 -21.49 -9.92 13.69
CA HIS A 13 -22.30 -10.09 12.48
C HIS A 13 -22.02 -8.97 11.47
N GLN A 14 -21.98 -7.71 11.90
CA GLN A 14 -21.72 -6.58 11.02
C GLN A 14 -20.32 -6.65 10.38
N PHE A 15 -19.30 -7.07 11.14
CA PHE A 15 -17.96 -7.31 10.60
C PHE A 15 -17.94 -8.45 9.59
N SER A 16 -18.67 -9.54 9.84
CA SER A 16 -18.79 -10.65 8.90
C SER A 16 -19.44 -10.22 7.58
N VAL A 17 -20.59 -9.55 7.65
CA VAL A 17 -21.30 -9.03 6.46
C VAL A 17 -20.41 -8.05 5.69
N PHE A 18 -19.72 -7.15 6.38
CA PHE A 18 -18.78 -6.24 5.75
C PHE A 18 -17.66 -6.97 5.01
N ARG A 19 -17.04 -7.98 5.64
CA ARG A 19 -15.99 -8.79 4.99
C ARG A 19 -16.49 -9.45 3.71
N VAL A 20 -17.66 -10.08 3.76
CA VAL A 20 -18.27 -10.74 2.59
C VAL A 20 -18.54 -9.73 1.47
N CYS A 21 -19.12 -8.57 1.78
CA CYS A 21 -19.37 -7.53 0.78
C CYS A 21 -18.09 -7.00 0.14
N VAL A 22 -17.01 -6.81 0.91
CA VAL A 22 -15.72 -6.37 0.38
C VAL A 22 -15.09 -7.45 -0.52
N LEU A 23 -15.12 -8.72 -0.10
CA LEU A 23 -14.57 -9.84 -0.89
C LEU A 23 -15.29 -10.02 -2.23
N GLU A 24 -16.60 -9.86 -2.24
CA GLU A 24 -17.42 -9.95 -3.45
C GLU A 24 -17.39 -8.66 -4.29
N GLY A 25 -16.70 -7.61 -3.83
CA GLY A 25 -16.64 -6.31 -4.51
C GLY A 25 -17.95 -5.53 -4.48
N ARG A 26 -18.89 -5.87 -3.61
CA ARG A 26 -20.18 -5.18 -3.37
C ARG A 26 -19.99 -3.91 -2.53
N TRP A 27 -19.26 -2.94 -3.10
CA TRP A 27 -18.89 -1.71 -2.41
C TRP A 27 -20.07 -0.79 -2.10
N ASP A 28 -21.17 -0.86 -2.85
CA ASP A 28 -22.37 -0.07 -2.54
C ASP A 28 -22.96 -0.41 -1.17
N TYR A 29 -22.81 -1.66 -0.73
CA TYR A 29 -23.24 -2.12 0.59
C TYR A 29 -22.15 -1.96 1.67
N ALA A 30 -20.87 -2.13 1.30
CA ALA A 30 -19.77 -2.03 2.25
C ALA A 30 -19.41 -0.56 2.59
N PHE A 31 -19.49 0.34 1.61
CA PHE A 31 -19.02 1.72 1.74
C PHE A 31 -19.76 2.54 2.80
N PRO A 32 -21.09 2.44 2.98
CA PRO A 32 -21.78 3.14 4.06
C PRO A 32 -21.23 2.79 5.46
N ALA A 33 -21.00 1.50 5.74
CA ALA A 33 -20.41 1.07 7.00
C ALA A 33 -18.98 1.61 7.17
N TYR A 34 -18.19 1.56 6.09
CA TYR A 34 -16.82 2.10 6.06
C TYR A 34 -16.78 3.62 6.30
N LYS A 35 -17.74 4.36 5.74
CA LYS A 35 -17.83 5.82 5.86
C LYS A 35 -18.25 6.25 7.26
N ASN A 36 -19.17 5.53 7.87
CA ASN A 36 -19.79 5.96 9.13
C ASN A 36 -18.97 5.58 10.37
N ASN A 37 -18.12 4.54 10.27
CA ASN A 37 -17.37 4.03 11.42
C ASN A 37 -15.93 3.68 11.05
N SER A 38 -14.97 4.34 11.71
CA SER A 38 -13.53 4.18 11.47
C SER A 38 -12.97 2.82 11.88
N VAL A 39 -13.68 2.04 12.70
CA VAL A 39 -13.29 0.66 13.04
C VAL A 39 -13.13 -0.18 11.77
N PHE A 40 -13.99 0.01 10.77
CA PHE A 40 -13.95 -0.73 9.51
C PHE A 40 -12.70 -0.46 8.65
N HIS A 41 -11.96 0.62 8.92
CA HIS A 41 -10.75 0.97 8.16
C HIS A 41 -9.61 -0.04 8.39
N LYS A 42 -9.58 -0.66 9.58
CA LYS A 42 -8.49 -1.55 10.02
C LYS A 42 -8.86 -3.03 10.06
N ILE A 43 -10.12 -3.37 9.82
CA ILE A 43 -10.59 -4.77 9.84
C ILE A 43 -9.82 -5.59 8.80
N LYS A 44 -9.41 -6.79 9.20
CA LYS A 44 -8.81 -7.78 8.31
C LYS A 44 -9.91 -8.50 7.55
N ILE A 45 -9.84 -8.47 6.22
CA ILE A 45 -10.91 -8.91 5.32
C ILE A 45 -10.70 -10.34 4.84
N ASN A 46 -9.48 -10.67 4.44
CA ASN A 46 -9.15 -11.92 3.78
C ASN A 46 -8.07 -12.69 4.54
N GLU A 47 -7.73 -13.89 4.03
CA GLU A 47 -6.66 -14.74 4.56
C GLU A 47 -5.31 -14.03 4.55
N SER A 48 -5.06 -13.18 3.54
CA SER A 48 -3.85 -12.36 3.48
C SER A 48 -3.81 -11.23 4.50
N ARG A 49 -4.74 -11.19 5.47
CA ARG A 49 -4.88 -10.18 6.53
C ARG A 49 -4.87 -8.74 5.98
N GLY A 50 -5.36 -8.55 4.75
CA GLY A 50 -5.49 -7.24 4.11
C GLY A 50 -6.71 -6.49 4.64
N THR A 51 -6.63 -5.16 4.68
CA THR A 51 -7.79 -4.29 4.96
C THR A 51 -8.60 -4.04 3.69
N ALA A 52 -9.77 -3.39 3.83
CA ALA A 52 -10.58 -2.96 2.68
C ALA A 52 -9.77 -2.13 1.66
N LEU A 53 -8.86 -1.27 2.14
CA LEU A 53 -7.98 -0.50 1.27
C LEU A 53 -6.96 -1.38 0.52
N HIS A 54 -6.43 -2.44 1.14
CA HIS A 54 -5.57 -3.39 0.43
C HIS A 54 -6.33 -4.09 -0.70
N MET A 55 -7.58 -4.47 -0.48
CA MET A 55 -8.43 -5.09 -1.51
C MET A 55 -8.65 -4.13 -2.68
N ALA A 56 -9.01 -2.88 -2.40
CA ALA A 56 -9.24 -1.87 -3.44
C ALA A 56 -7.99 -1.61 -4.30
N VAL A 57 -6.80 -1.54 -3.67
CA VAL A 57 -5.52 -1.40 -4.37
C VAL A 57 -5.19 -2.67 -5.16
N ASN A 58 -5.39 -3.84 -4.58
CA ASN A 58 -5.13 -5.12 -5.25
C ASN A 58 -5.99 -5.30 -6.51
N ASP A 59 -7.24 -4.89 -6.45
CA ASP A 59 -8.20 -4.92 -7.56
C ASP A 59 -7.95 -3.86 -8.64
N GLY A 60 -7.04 -2.90 -8.40
CA GLY A 60 -6.78 -1.82 -9.35
C GLY A 60 -7.88 -0.76 -9.45
N LYS A 61 -8.79 -0.67 -8.46
CA LYS A 61 -9.94 0.25 -8.47
C LYS A 61 -9.55 1.67 -7.98
N ALA A 62 -8.92 2.47 -8.84
CA ALA A 62 -8.37 3.78 -8.47
C ALA A 62 -9.38 4.73 -7.81
N GLU A 63 -10.59 4.83 -8.38
CA GLU A 63 -11.65 5.71 -7.84
C GLU A 63 -12.10 5.27 -6.44
N LEU A 64 -12.21 3.96 -6.22
CA LEU A 64 -12.53 3.43 -4.90
C LEU A 64 -11.41 3.70 -3.90
N VAL A 65 -10.15 3.54 -4.30
CA VAL A 65 -8.98 3.88 -3.46
C VAL A 65 -9.06 5.35 -3.03
N ASN A 66 -9.31 6.26 -3.97
CA ASN A 66 -9.48 7.68 -3.66
C ASN A 66 -10.59 7.91 -2.61
N ARG A 67 -11.78 7.33 -2.84
CA ARG A 67 -12.91 7.43 -1.90
C ARG A 67 -12.59 6.89 -0.51
N LEU A 68 -11.96 5.71 -0.40
CA LEU A 68 -11.61 5.10 0.89
C LEU A 68 -10.53 5.90 1.63
N VAL A 69 -9.53 6.42 0.90
CA VAL A 69 -8.46 7.26 1.48
C VAL A 69 -9.05 8.57 2.00
N ASN A 70 -9.94 9.22 1.26
CA ASN A 70 -10.59 10.47 1.70
C ASN A 70 -11.40 10.26 2.99
N VAL A 71 -12.16 9.17 3.09
CA VAL A 71 -12.89 8.82 4.32
C VAL A 71 -11.92 8.60 5.49
N ILE A 72 -10.80 7.89 5.29
CA ILE A 72 -9.80 7.71 6.35
C ILE A 72 -9.29 9.07 6.84
N ILE A 73 -8.93 9.96 5.92
CA ILE A 73 -8.40 11.29 6.25
C ILE A 73 -9.46 12.15 6.96
N GLU A 74 -10.73 12.07 6.55
CA GLU A 74 -11.82 12.78 7.22
C GLU A 74 -11.97 12.35 8.68
N HIS A 75 -11.87 11.04 8.98
CA HIS A 75 -11.95 10.50 10.35
C HIS A 75 -10.68 10.76 11.17
N GLU A 76 -9.51 10.66 10.54
CA GLU A 76 -8.23 10.86 11.21
C GLU A 76 -7.87 12.34 11.38
N GLY A 77 -8.52 13.24 10.64
CA GLY A 77 -8.19 14.65 10.59
C GLY A 77 -7.11 14.94 9.55
N ARG A 78 -7.05 16.21 9.09
CA ARG A 78 -6.09 16.64 8.06
C ARG A 78 -4.69 16.91 8.60
N GLU A 79 -4.51 16.88 9.91
CA GLU A 79 -3.25 17.20 10.58
C GLU A 79 -2.33 15.96 10.66
N GLY A 80 -1.50 15.81 9.63
CA GLY A 80 -0.39 14.85 9.62
C GLY A 80 -0.79 13.36 9.65
N LEU A 81 0.17 12.49 9.36
CA LEU A 81 -0.04 11.05 9.42
C LEU A 81 0.00 10.57 10.88
N LYS A 82 -1.15 10.18 11.42
CA LYS A 82 -1.23 9.61 12.78
C LYS A 82 -0.41 8.33 12.90
N SER A 83 0.17 8.10 14.08
CA SER A 83 0.96 6.89 14.38
C SER A 83 0.17 5.62 14.12
N ASP A 84 -1.11 5.64 14.50
CA ASP A 84 -2.10 4.57 14.35
C ASP A 84 -3.01 4.80 13.12
N SER A 85 -2.53 5.45 12.07
CA SER A 85 -3.33 5.65 10.84
C SER A 85 -3.67 4.32 10.17
N ALA A 86 -4.90 4.18 9.67
CA ALA A 86 -5.33 3.03 8.87
C ALA A 86 -4.51 2.87 7.58
N LEU A 87 -3.93 3.95 7.04
CA LEU A 87 -3.02 3.93 5.88
C LEU A 87 -1.70 3.19 6.18
N LYS A 88 -1.33 3.07 7.45
CA LYS A 88 -0.15 2.31 7.92
C LYS A 88 -0.48 0.86 8.25
N SER A 89 -1.74 0.44 8.11
CA SER A 89 -2.14 -0.96 8.32
C SER A 89 -1.37 -1.87 7.38
N THR A 90 -0.96 -3.04 7.87
CA THR A 90 -0.23 -4.02 7.08
C THR A 90 -1.06 -5.28 6.84
N ASN A 91 -0.77 -5.96 5.73
CA ASN A 91 -1.26 -7.30 5.42
C ASN A 91 -0.35 -8.38 6.05
N GLU A 92 -0.59 -9.66 5.74
CA GLU A 92 0.20 -10.79 6.25
C GLU A 92 1.70 -10.72 5.93
N ARG A 93 2.07 -10.03 4.83
CA ARG A 93 3.45 -9.84 4.38
C ARG A 93 4.10 -8.62 5.01
N GLY A 94 3.38 -7.89 5.85
CA GLY A 94 3.80 -6.59 6.35
C GLY A 94 3.62 -5.47 5.32
N ASP A 95 3.07 -5.75 4.14
CA ASP A 95 2.88 -4.73 3.10
C ASP A 95 1.76 -3.79 3.54
N THR A 96 2.02 -2.48 3.46
CA THR A 96 0.99 -1.43 3.52
C THR A 96 0.27 -1.32 2.16
N PRO A 97 -0.86 -0.60 2.06
CA PRO A 97 -1.49 -0.35 0.76
C PRO A 97 -0.55 0.31 -0.25
N LEU A 98 0.38 1.16 0.23
CA LEU A 98 1.38 1.79 -0.62
C LEU A 98 2.40 0.79 -1.18
N HIS A 99 2.78 -0.24 -0.43
CA HIS A 99 3.63 -1.32 -0.95
C HIS A 99 2.96 -2.04 -2.12
N LEU A 100 1.66 -2.35 -2.01
CA LEU A 100 0.91 -3.02 -3.06
C LEU A 100 0.73 -2.14 -4.30
N ALA A 101 0.45 -0.85 -4.11
CA ALA A 101 0.33 0.11 -5.21
C ALA A 101 1.67 0.27 -5.94
N ALA A 102 2.76 0.39 -5.18
CA ALA A 102 4.11 0.52 -5.70
C ALA A 102 4.55 -0.73 -6.49
N SER A 103 4.30 -1.93 -5.96
CA SER A 103 4.65 -3.18 -6.62
C SER A 103 3.85 -3.47 -7.90
N ARG A 104 2.69 -2.83 -8.06
CA ARG A 104 1.81 -2.99 -9.22
C ARG A 104 1.98 -1.88 -10.27
N GLY A 105 2.77 -0.86 -9.96
CA GLY A 105 2.95 0.27 -10.87
C GLY A 105 1.81 1.28 -10.84
N PHE A 106 0.93 1.24 -9.84
CA PHE A 106 -0.26 2.08 -9.77
C PHE A 106 0.05 3.49 -9.25
N ILE A 107 0.66 4.32 -10.11
CA ILE A 107 1.09 5.69 -9.77
C ILE A 107 -0.08 6.54 -9.25
N GLY A 108 -1.24 6.48 -9.91
CA GLY A 108 -2.42 7.23 -9.48
C GLY A 108 -2.84 6.88 -8.05
N MET A 109 -2.78 5.60 -7.68
CA MET A 109 -3.08 5.17 -6.31
C MET A 109 -1.98 5.59 -5.33
N CYS A 110 -0.71 5.55 -5.74
CA CYS A 110 0.38 6.06 -4.93
C CYS A 110 0.17 7.55 -4.60
N LYS A 111 -0.21 8.35 -5.61
CA LYS A 111 -0.59 9.77 -5.44
C LYS A 111 -1.77 9.95 -4.51
N CYS A 112 -2.86 9.19 -4.67
CA CYS A 112 -3.99 9.27 -3.74
C CYS A 112 -3.56 8.95 -2.29
N ILE A 113 -2.82 7.86 -2.09
CA ILE A 113 -2.40 7.40 -0.76
C ILE A 113 -1.43 8.38 -0.10
N ILE A 114 -0.44 8.90 -0.85
CA ILE A 114 0.55 9.86 -0.33
C ILE A 114 -0.02 11.28 -0.22
N GLY A 115 -0.98 11.62 -1.08
CA GLY A 115 -1.47 12.98 -1.31
C GLY A 115 -0.75 13.64 -2.47
N GLU A 116 -1.48 14.50 -3.21
CA GLU A 116 -0.97 15.16 -4.42
C GLU A 116 0.28 16.01 -4.16
N HIS A 117 0.45 16.50 -2.92
CA HIS A 117 1.58 17.34 -2.53
C HIS A 117 2.55 16.65 -1.56
N GLY A 118 2.44 15.32 -1.37
CA GLY A 118 3.37 14.59 -0.50
C GLY A 118 3.04 14.67 0.98
N GLU A 119 1.81 15.04 1.35
CA GLU A 119 1.38 15.27 2.73
C GLU A 119 1.59 14.06 3.65
N ARG A 120 1.62 12.84 3.08
CA ARG A 120 1.81 11.57 3.77
C ARG A 120 3.01 10.78 3.24
N LYS A 121 4.04 11.48 2.73
CA LYS A 121 5.25 10.85 2.16
C LYS A 121 6.01 9.94 3.13
N ASP A 122 5.83 10.11 4.44
CA ASP A 122 6.39 9.21 5.45
C ASP A 122 5.92 7.75 5.30
N LEU A 123 4.80 7.49 4.62
CA LEU A 123 4.36 6.14 4.27
C LEU A 123 5.39 5.38 3.41
N ILE A 124 6.29 6.08 2.71
CA ILE A 124 7.38 5.49 1.91
C ILE A 124 8.43 4.83 2.81
N LYS A 125 8.56 5.23 4.08
CA LYS A 125 9.53 4.67 5.02
C LYS A 125 9.07 3.36 5.67
N ALA A 126 7.81 2.97 5.46
CA ALA A 126 7.27 1.74 6.03
C ALA A 126 8.04 0.52 5.51
N LEU A 127 8.33 -0.42 6.40
CA LEU A 127 9.03 -1.66 6.08
C LEU A 127 8.06 -2.83 6.20
N ASN A 128 8.02 -3.68 5.18
CA ASN A 128 7.30 -4.95 5.24
C ASN A 128 8.11 -6.01 6.03
N ASN A 129 7.61 -7.25 6.11
CA ASN A 129 8.26 -8.33 6.87
C ASN A 129 9.64 -8.74 6.32
N ARG A 130 9.97 -8.33 5.08
CA ARG A 130 11.28 -8.53 4.46
C ARG A 130 12.20 -7.32 4.60
N GLY A 131 11.79 -6.29 5.33
CA GLY A 131 12.51 -5.03 5.44
C GLY A 131 12.49 -4.23 4.13
N GLU A 132 11.55 -4.50 3.22
CA GLU A 132 11.44 -3.79 1.94
C GLU A 132 10.51 -2.59 2.11
N THR A 133 10.89 -1.43 1.56
CA THR A 133 10.03 -0.25 1.45
C THR A 133 9.11 -0.34 0.21
N PRO A 134 8.04 0.47 0.08
CA PRO A 134 7.30 0.57 -1.17
C PRO A 134 8.19 0.93 -2.36
N LEU A 135 9.19 1.78 -2.15
CA LEU A 135 10.19 2.12 -3.16
C LEU A 135 10.99 0.89 -3.60
N PHE A 136 11.43 0.06 -2.65
CA PHE A 136 12.11 -1.22 -2.93
C PHE A 136 11.22 -2.18 -3.72
N ARG A 137 9.94 -2.28 -3.34
CA ARG A 137 8.95 -3.12 -4.04
C ARG A 137 8.78 -2.70 -5.50
N ALA A 138 8.72 -1.40 -5.79
CA ALA A 138 8.62 -0.90 -7.16
C ALA A 138 9.80 -1.38 -8.02
N VAL A 139 11.03 -1.36 -7.50
CA VAL A 139 12.22 -1.86 -8.22
C VAL A 139 12.17 -3.37 -8.40
N LEU A 140 11.82 -4.11 -7.35
CA LEU A 140 11.74 -5.57 -7.40
C LEU A 140 10.76 -6.07 -8.46
N THR A 141 9.72 -5.30 -8.75
CA THR A 141 8.71 -5.58 -9.78
C THR A 141 8.87 -4.77 -11.07
N CYS A 142 10.01 -4.11 -11.27
CA CYS A 142 10.35 -3.32 -12.46
C CYS A 142 9.35 -2.19 -12.81
N GLN A 143 8.78 -1.54 -11.79
CA GLN A 143 7.80 -0.46 -11.95
C GLN A 143 8.49 0.91 -12.04
N THR A 144 9.13 1.17 -13.18
CA THR A 144 10.01 2.32 -13.40
C THR A 144 9.39 3.66 -13.05
N GLN A 145 8.22 3.95 -13.64
CA GLN A 145 7.57 5.25 -13.47
C GLN A 145 7.09 5.47 -12.03
N THR A 146 6.68 4.40 -11.35
CA THR A 146 6.30 4.45 -9.94
C THR A 146 7.51 4.66 -9.04
N PHE A 147 8.63 3.99 -9.32
CA PHE A 147 9.89 4.25 -8.62
C PHE A 147 10.32 5.71 -8.76
N VAL A 148 10.31 6.26 -9.99
CA VAL A 148 10.69 7.66 -10.24
C VAL A 148 9.79 8.62 -9.46
N TYR A 149 8.48 8.39 -9.47
CA TYR A 149 7.54 9.20 -8.69
C TYR A 149 7.83 9.11 -7.18
N LEU A 150 7.91 7.90 -6.62
CA LEU A 150 8.13 7.70 -5.19
C LEU A 150 9.48 8.27 -4.74
N HIS A 151 10.54 8.07 -5.54
CA HIS A 151 11.85 8.64 -5.29
C HIS A 151 11.83 10.17 -5.31
N HIS A 152 11.14 10.77 -6.31
CA HIS A 152 11.00 12.22 -6.39
C HIS A 152 10.32 12.81 -5.14
N VAL A 153 9.25 12.16 -4.67
CA VAL A 153 8.51 12.59 -3.49
C VAL A 153 9.29 12.33 -2.19
N SER A 154 10.23 11.38 -2.19
CA SER A 154 11.02 11.04 -1.02
C SER A 154 12.40 11.70 -0.94
N LYS A 155 12.72 12.68 -1.80
CA LYS A 155 14.06 13.29 -1.87
C LYS A 155 14.53 13.94 -0.58
N ASP A 156 13.60 14.47 0.21
CA ASP A 156 13.88 15.19 1.44
C ASP A 156 13.60 14.37 2.71
N ILE A 157 13.36 13.06 2.55
CA ILE A 157 13.21 12.13 3.68
C ILE A 157 14.22 10.99 3.56
N ASP A 158 14.79 10.60 4.68
CA ASP A 158 15.68 9.43 4.74
C ASP A 158 14.87 8.13 4.63
N VAL A 159 15.00 7.44 3.50
CA VAL A 159 14.29 6.18 3.18
C VAL A 159 15.28 5.03 3.18
N PRO A 160 15.03 3.95 3.95
CA PRO A 160 15.85 2.75 3.88
C PRO A 160 15.84 2.13 2.47
N LEU A 161 17.03 1.96 1.89
CA LEU A 161 17.22 1.33 0.57
C LEU A 161 17.79 -0.09 0.67
N ARG A 162 17.81 -0.67 1.87
CA ARG A 162 18.35 -2.00 2.16
C ARG A 162 17.30 -2.86 2.86
N ASN A 163 17.13 -4.10 2.41
CA ASN A 163 16.19 -5.04 3.01
C ASN A 163 16.82 -5.81 4.19
N SER A 164 16.04 -6.70 4.83
CA SER A 164 16.50 -7.50 5.97
C SER A 164 17.60 -8.51 5.62
N ASP A 165 17.67 -8.97 4.37
CA ASP A 165 18.75 -9.84 3.87
C ASP A 165 20.06 -9.07 3.64
N GLY A 166 19.98 -7.74 3.69
CA GLY A 166 21.08 -6.86 3.45
C GLY A 166 21.28 -6.43 2.00
N ASP A 167 20.37 -6.82 1.10
CA ASP A 167 20.37 -6.40 -0.29
C ASP A 167 19.95 -4.95 -0.40
N THR A 168 20.72 -4.15 -1.13
CA THR A 168 20.28 -2.80 -1.52
C THR A 168 19.34 -2.86 -2.73
N ILE A 169 18.60 -1.78 -2.96
CA ILE A 169 17.78 -1.61 -4.17
C ILE A 169 18.62 -1.88 -5.44
N LEU A 170 19.88 -1.44 -5.47
CA LEU A 170 20.80 -1.68 -6.58
C LEU A 170 21.13 -3.17 -6.76
N HIS A 171 21.39 -3.91 -5.67
CA HIS A 171 21.63 -5.36 -5.76
C HIS A 171 20.47 -6.05 -6.46
N ARG A 172 19.23 -5.77 -6.04
CA ARG A 172 18.04 -6.39 -6.65
C ARG A 172 17.77 -5.93 -8.08
N ALA A 173 18.03 -4.66 -8.41
CA ALA A 173 17.90 -4.14 -9.77
C ALA A 173 18.83 -4.90 -10.73
N ILE A 174 20.10 -5.08 -10.34
CA ILE A 174 21.10 -5.85 -11.10
C ILE A 174 20.66 -7.31 -11.25
N TRP A 175 20.34 -7.99 -10.15
CA TRP A 175 19.97 -9.41 -10.18
C TRP A 175 18.77 -9.70 -11.09
N ARG A 176 17.78 -8.81 -11.13
CA ARG A 176 16.61 -8.93 -12.02
C ARG A 176 16.97 -8.78 -13.49
N GLU A 177 17.87 -7.86 -13.82
CA GLU A 177 18.34 -7.68 -15.20
C GLU A 177 19.15 -8.89 -15.68
N PHE A 178 20.00 -9.44 -14.80
CA PHE A 178 20.84 -10.60 -15.13
C PHE A 178 20.04 -11.90 -15.25
N LEU A 179 19.07 -12.15 -14.35
CA LEU A 179 18.23 -13.36 -14.39
C LEU A 179 17.05 -13.25 -15.37
N GLY A 180 16.67 -12.04 -15.79
CA GLY A 180 15.61 -11.77 -16.77
C GLY A 180 15.97 -12.10 -18.22
N LYS A 181 17.17 -12.62 -18.50
CA LYS A 181 17.59 -13.06 -19.84
C LYS A 181 17.05 -14.45 -20.19
N HIS A 182 15.73 -14.58 -20.26
CA HIS A 182 15.05 -15.35 -21.31
C HIS A 182 13.67 -14.71 -21.53
N ILE A 183 13.54 -14.08 -22.71
CA ILE A 183 12.32 -13.53 -23.34
C ILE A 183 12.02 -12.03 -23.09
N PHE A 184 12.39 -11.26 -24.13
CA PHE A 184 11.76 -10.06 -24.70
C PHE A 184 12.09 -8.64 -24.19
N PHE A 185 12.60 -7.85 -25.16
CA PHE A 185 12.74 -6.38 -25.26
C PHE A 185 13.92 -5.65 -24.59
N ILE A 186 15.04 -5.64 -25.33
CA ILE A 186 16.06 -4.59 -25.29
C ILE A 186 15.49 -3.36 -26.00
N THR A 187 15.05 -2.34 -25.25
CA THR A 187 15.06 -0.92 -25.68
C THR A 187 14.77 0.05 -24.52
N ASN A 188 14.11 -0.38 -23.43
CA ASN A 188 13.83 0.50 -22.27
C ASN A 188 14.49 0.08 -20.94
N ALA A 189 14.97 -1.17 -20.80
CA ALA A 189 15.48 -1.69 -19.53
C ALA A 189 16.86 -1.12 -19.12
N SER A 190 17.74 -0.84 -20.10
CA SER A 190 19.04 -0.21 -19.85
C SER A 190 18.91 1.19 -19.25
N TYR A 191 17.85 1.94 -19.62
CA TYR A 191 17.57 3.25 -19.05
C TYR A 191 17.11 3.17 -17.60
N PHE A 192 16.28 2.19 -17.25
CA PHE A 192 15.82 2.05 -15.86
C PHE A 192 16.98 1.74 -14.92
N TYR A 193 17.88 0.84 -15.33
CA TYR A 193 19.09 0.53 -14.57
C TYR A 193 20.02 1.74 -14.40
N MET A 194 20.33 2.43 -15.51
CA MET A 194 21.14 3.66 -15.48
C MET A 194 20.49 4.75 -14.61
N LEU A 195 19.16 4.82 -14.63
CA LEU A 195 18.39 5.76 -13.81
C LEU A 195 18.46 5.42 -12.32
N ILE A 196 18.38 4.14 -11.93
CA ILE A 196 18.56 3.75 -10.52
C ILE A 196 19.99 4.01 -10.07
N ILE A 197 21.01 3.71 -10.89
CA ILE A 197 22.41 4.06 -10.56
C ILE A 197 22.52 5.56 -10.31
N GLN A 198 22.08 6.39 -11.26
CA GLN A 198 22.18 7.85 -11.15
C GLN A 198 21.37 8.43 -9.98
N ILE A 199 20.33 7.73 -9.54
CA ILE A 199 19.52 8.11 -8.38
C ILE A 199 20.18 7.69 -7.05
N CYS A 200 20.88 6.55 -7.03
CA CYS A 200 21.43 5.96 -5.81
C CYS A 200 22.92 6.25 -5.57
N THR A 201 23.63 6.87 -6.50
CA THR A 201 25.02 7.37 -6.36
C THR A 201 25.06 8.88 -6.19
#